data_AF-A0A8H7JBH8-F1
#
_entry.id   AF-A0A8H7JBH8-F1
#
_cell.length_a   1.000
_cell.length_b   1.000
_cell.length_c   1.000
_cell.angle_alpha   90.00
_cell.angle_beta   90.00
_cell.angle_gamma   90.00
#
_symmetry.space_group_name_H-M   'P 1'
#
loop_
_entity.id
_entity.type
_entity.pdbx_description
1 polymer ?
#
loop_
_entity_poly.entity_id
_entity_poly.type
_entity_poly.pdbx_seq_one_letter_code
_entity_poly.pdbx_strand_id
1 'polypeptide(L)'
;MRAARGDRTILVPLIRQWKIEKYEELRSVQVSASFCAGAAIAGMPWSKTSDALWTANALFVSSLLCAIWAIISTIQTKSILDDLPAKEDFNTSLADIEVARIQRTILRYKRTPAFQHWIMLFIWQFPSMTMAYSWVTFLLALTVHVCDPFIRHSSWSDKNKTAIVYLVVGLLGLATYIFTAVFVYMSEKDLEHYVTGTTKERDLDTSTSIHASGSPPTLPSIVSMSGSSKGSVSFDRFRKDGFVESDLEHQGDTETVRTKGGYGFEKRKKARLILFN
;
A
#
# COMPACT_ATOMS: atom_id res chain seq x y z
N MET A 1 10.90 -11.01 8.14
CA MET A 1 10.13 -12.23 8.49
C MET A 1 10.85 -13.55 8.19
N ARG A 2 11.46 -13.78 7.00
CA ARG A 2 12.18 -15.06 6.73
C ARG A 2 13.42 -15.29 7.61
N ALA A 3 14.15 -14.22 7.95
CA ALA A 3 15.35 -14.30 8.78
C ALA A 3 15.07 -14.65 10.25
N ALA A 4 13.83 -14.47 10.73
CA ALA A 4 13.50 -14.61 12.15
C ALA A 4 13.48 -16.07 12.65
N ARG A 5 13.74 -17.09 11.79
CA ARG A 5 13.88 -18.54 12.13
C ARG A 5 12.89 -19.16 13.14
N GLY A 6 11.75 -18.53 13.43
CA GLY A 6 10.78 -19.01 14.42
C GLY A 6 10.90 -18.34 15.80
N ASP A 7 11.76 -17.35 15.96
CA ASP A 7 11.83 -16.52 17.16
C ASP A 7 10.57 -15.65 17.27
N ARG A 8 9.74 -15.98 18.26
CA ARG A 8 8.44 -15.35 18.49
C ARG A 8 8.57 -13.89 18.87
N THR A 9 9.61 -13.56 19.63
CA THR A 9 9.84 -12.21 20.14
C THR A 9 10.04 -11.21 19.01
N ILE A 10 10.60 -11.67 17.88
CA ILE A 10 10.83 -10.89 16.67
C ILE A 10 9.64 -11.01 15.71
N LEU A 11 9.04 -12.20 15.57
CA LEU A 11 7.99 -12.41 14.57
C LEU A 11 6.68 -11.66 14.89
N VAL A 12 6.27 -11.63 16.16
CA VAL A 12 5.03 -10.96 16.60
C VAL A 12 5.02 -9.46 16.29
N PRO A 13 6.04 -8.66 16.66
CA PRO A 13 6.06 -7.24 16.33
C PRO A 13 6.12 -6.99 14.82
N LEU A 14 6.83 -7.84 14.05
CA LEU A 14 6.87 -7.73 12.59
C LEU A 14 5.50 -7.96 11.95
N ILE A 15 4.74 -8.96 12.41
CA ILE A 15 3.38 -9.23 11.92
C ILE A 15 2.45 -8.08 12.27
N ARG A 16 2.55 -7.56 13.50
CA ARG A 16 1.77 -6.40 13.94
C ARG A 16 2.05 -5.19 13.04
N GLN A 17 3.32 -4.89 12.78
CA GLN A 17 3.70 -3.78 11.91
C GLN A 17 3.17 -3.97 10.49
N TRP A 18 3.34 -5.16 9.92
CA TRP A 18 2.83 -5.48 8.59
C TRP A 18 1.30 -5.33 8.50
N LYS A 19 0.54 -5.78 9.51
CA LYS A 19 -0.92 -5.63 9.54
C LYS A 19 -1.33 -4.15 9.52
N ILE A 20 -0.65 -3.29 10.29
CA ILE A 20 -0.91 -1.85 10.31
C ILE A 20 -0.61 -1.25 8.93
N GLU A 21 0.58 -1.50 8.39
CA GLU A 21 1.00 -0.99 7.09
C GLU A 21 0.02 -1.42 5.98
N LYS A 22 -0.44 -2.68 6.02
CA LYS A 22 -1.39 -3.19 5.03
C LYS A 22 -2.78 -2.58 5.19
N TYR A 23 -3.22 -2.28 6.41
CA TYR A 23 -4.50 -1.62 6.64
C TYR A 23 -4.51 -0.19 6.13
N GLU A 24 -3.42 0.56 6.36
CA GLU A 24 -3.23 1.90 5.81
C GLU A 24 -3.17 1.89 4.27
N GLU A 25 -2.45 0.93 3.68
CA GLU A 25 -2.44 0.72 2.23
C GLU A 25 -3.86 0.51 1.69
N LEU A 26 -4.62 -0.44 2.27
CA LEU A 26 -5.99 -0.73 1.86
C LEU A 26 -6.92 0.48 2.03
N ARG A 27 -6.79 1.24 3.11
CA ARG A 27 -7.55 2.48 3.32
C ARG A 27 -7.27 3.49 2.22
N SER A 28 -6.00 3.70 1.89
CA SER A 28 -5.60 4.62 0.81
C SER A 28 -6.15 4.18 -0.55
N VAL A 29 -6.11 2.88 -0.85
CA VAL A 29 -6.66 2.29 -2.08
C VAL A 29 -8.17 2.52 -2.18
N GLN A 30 -8.92 2.30 -1.10
CA GLN A 30 -10.37 2.51 -1.07
C GLN A 30 -10.75 3.98 -1.30
N VAL A 31 -10.06 4.91 -0.64
CA VAL A 31 -10.29 6.35 -0.82
C VAL A 31 -9.99 6.77 -2.25
N SER A 32 -8.83 6.36 -2.78
CA SER A 32 -8.41 6.65 -4.15
C SER A 32 -9.36 6.06 -5.20
N ALA A 33 -9.78 4.81 -5.04
CA ALA A 33 -10.74 4.16 -5.93
C ALA A 33 -12.12 4.84 -5.88
N SER A 34 -12.58 5.26 -4.70
CA SER A 34 -13.85 5.99 -4.54
C SER A 34 -13.79 7.34 -5.26
N PHE A 35 -12.67 8.05 -5.15
CA PHE A 35 -12.45 9.30 -5.88
C PHE A 35 -12.43 9.08 -7.40
N CYS A 36 -11.72 8.04 -7.87
CA CYS A 36 -11.70 7.70 -9.29
C CYS A 36 -13.09 7.32 -9.82
N ALA A 37 -13.89 6.58 -9.04
CA ALA A 37 -15.27 6.25 -9.40
C ALA A 37 -16.14 7.52 -9.52
N GLY A 38 -16.02 8.45 -8.57
CA GLY A 38 -16.71 9.74 -8.61
C GLY A 38 -16.30 10.56 -9.85
N ALA A 39 -15.00 10.62 -10.14
CA ALA A 39 -14.46 11.31 -11.31
C ALA A 39 -14.95 10.67 -12.62
N ALA A 40 -14.98 9.35 -12.71
CA ALA A 40 -15.50 8.62 -13.87
C ALA A 40 -16.99 8.91 -14.09
N ILE A 41 -17.82 8.86 -13.04
CA ILE A 41 -19.25 9.19 -13.12
C ILE A 41 -19.46 10.65 -13.56
N ALA A 42 -18.69 11.58 -13.01
CA ALA A 42 -18.76 12.99 -13.38
C ALA A 42 -18.32 13.26 -14.83
N GLY A 43 -17.37 12.47 -15.36
CA GLY A 43 -16.89 12.58 -16.74
C GLY A 43 -17.79 11.95 -17.79
N MET A 44 -18.64 10.97 -17.43
CA MET A 44 -19.51 10.27 -18.38
C MET A 44 -20.44 11.18 -19.22
N PRO A 45 -21.09 12.23 -18.67
CA PRO A 45 -21.93 13.13 -19.45
C PRO A 45 -21.19 13.78 -20.64
N TRP A 46 -19.90 14.07 -20.51
CA TRP A 46 -19.11 14.67 -21.59
C TRP A 46 -18.94 13.74 -22.80
N SER A 47 -18.95 12.42 -22.55
CA SER A 47 -18.88 11.40 -23.60
C SER A 47 -20.22 11.11 -24.30
N LYS A 48 -21.34 11.68 -23.86
CA LYS A 48 -22.67 11.42 -24.45
C LYS A 48 -23.06 12.38 -25.56
N THR A 49 -22.20 13.34 -25.90
CA THR A 49 -22.41 14.20 -27.08
C THR A 49 -22.43 13.33 -28.34
N SER A 50 -23.36 13.55 -29.28
CA SER A 50 -23.59 12.68 -30.46
C SER A 50 -22.36 12.40 -31.34
N ASP A 51 -21.28 13.16 -31.15
CA ASP A 51 -20.00 13.05 -31.85
C ASP A 51 -18.86 12.47 -30.99
N ALA A 52 -19.12 11.91 -29.81
CA ALA A 52 -18.04 11.31 -29.03
C ALA A 52 -17.58 9.96 -29.60
N LEU A 53 -16.26 9.73 -29.61
CA LEU A 53 -15.70 8.40 -29.91
C LEU A 53 -16.19 7.38 -28.88
N TRP A 54 -16.74 6.26 -29.36
CA TRP A 54 -17.23 5.15 -28.52
C TRP A 54 -16.15 4.63 -27.56
N THR A 55 -14.87 4.71 -27.97
CA THR A 55 -13.71 4.30 -27.17
C THR A 55 -13.59 5.09 -25.86
N ALA A 56 -13.88 6.40 -25.86
CA ALA A 56 -13.83 7.21 -24.64
C ALA A 56 -14.88 6.73 -23.63
N ASN A 57 -16.10 6.46 -24.08
CA ASN A 57 -17.18 5.94 -23.23
C ASN A 57 -16.83 4.54 -22.68
N ALA A 58 -16.30 3.65 -23.53
CA ALA A 58 -15.84 2.32 -23.11
C ALA A 58 -14.73 2.40 -22.04
N LEU A 59 -13.80 3.34 -22.18
CA LEU A 59 -12.73 3.56 -21.20
C LEU A 59 -13.25 4.14 -19.87
N PHE A 60 -14.21 5.07 -19.90
CA PHE A 60 -14.85 5.58 -18.68
C PHE A 60 -15.59 4.47 -17.92
N VAL A 61 -16.35 3.62 -18.62
CA VAL A 61 -17.05 2.49 -18.01
C VAL A 61 -16.05 1.46 -17.47
N SER A 62 -14.98 1.17 -18.21
CA SER A 62 -13.93 0.24 -17.78
C SER A 62 -13.22 0.74 -16.51
N SER A 63 -12.89 2.03 -16.46
CA SER A 63 -12.34 2.68 -15.27
C SER A 63 -13.27 2.56 -14.07
N LEU A 64 -14.56 2.86 -14.25
CA LEU A 64 -15.56 2.72 -13.19
C LEU A 64 -15.66 1.28 -12.67
N LEU A 65 -15.69 0.29 -13.57
CA LEU A 65 -15.72 -1.11 -13.19
C LEU A 65 -14.46 -1.50 -12.39
N CYS A 66 -13.27 -1.08 -12.85
CA CYS A 66 -12.02 -1.31 -12.11
C CYS A 66 -12.07 -0.67 -10.72
N ALA A 67 -12.55 0.58 -10.59
CA ALA A 67 -12.70 1.24 -9.28
C ALA A 67 -13.61 0.44 -8.33
N ILE A 68 -14.76 -0.03 -8.83
CA ILE A 68 -15.71 -0.83 -8.03
C ILE A 68 -15.07 -2.16 -7.59
N TRP A 69 -14.36 -2.85 -8.49
CA TRP A 69 -13.64 -4.08 -8.14
C TRP A 69 -12.53 -3.84 -7.12
N ALA A 70 -11.81 -2.71 -7.20
CA ALA A 70 -10.82 -2.32 -6.21
C ALA A 70 -11.45 -2.09 -4.82
N ILE A 71 -12.62 -1.45 -4.75
CA ILE A 71 -13.35 -1.24 -3.49
C ILE A 71 -13.82 -2.58 -2.91
N ILE A 72 -14.47 -3.43 -3.71
CA ILE A 72 -14.98 -4.73 -3.25
C ILE A 72 -13.83 -5.61 -2.73
N SER A 73 -12.76 -5.74 -3.51
CA SER A 73 -11.60 -6.54 -3.12
C SER A 73 -10.88 -5.98 -1.89
N THR A 74 -10.86 -4.66 -1.72
CA THR A 74 -10.36 -4.01 -0.50
C THR A 74 -11.19 -4.41 0.72
N ILE A 75 -12.52 -4.33 0.63
CA ILE A 75 -13.43 -4.72 1.73
C ILE A 75 -13.24 -6.20 2.09
N GLN A 76 -13.15 -7.08 1.09
CA GLN A 76 -12.91 -8.51 1.32
C GLN A 76 -11.56 -8.76 2.01
N THR A 77 -10.50 -8.09 1.55
CA THR A 77 -9.16 -8.24 2.13
C THR A 77 -9.12 -7.68 3.56
N LYS A 78 -9.83 -6.58 3.82
CA LYS A 78 -9.96 -5.98 5.15
C LYS A 78 -10.67 -6.91 6.12
N SER A 79 -11.77 -7.54 5.69
CA SER A 79 -12.49 -8.53 6.50
C SER A 79 -11.59 -9.72 6.90
N ILE A 80 -10.78 -10.23 5.96
CA ILE A 80 -9.81 -11.30 6.25
C ILE A 80 -8.74 -10.84 7.26
N LEU A 81 -8.38 -9.55 7.22
CA LEU A 81 -7.39 -8.96 8.11
C LEU A 81 -7.96 -8.66 9.51
N ASP A 82 -9.25 -8.33 9.59
CA ASP A 82 -10.00 -8.09 10.82
C ASP A 82 -10.27 -9.38 11.59
N ASP A 83 -10.41 -10.51 10.89
CA ASP A 83 -10.46 -11.86 11.50
C ASP A 83 -9.15 -12.26 12.21
N LEU A 84 -8.06 -11.51 12.03
CA LEU A 84 -6.82 -11.72 12.78
C LEU A 84 -6.91 -11.00 14.13
N PRO A 85 -6.48 -11.62 15.25
CA PRO A 85 -6.62 -11.06 16.59
C PRO A 85 -6.08 -9.63 16.70
N ALA A 86 -6.76 -8.82 17.52
CA ALA A 86 -6.49 -7.40 17.65
C ALA A 86 -5.19 -7.15 18.44
N LYS A 87 -4.62 -5.94 18.31
CA LYS A 87 -3.36 -5.55 18.96
C LYS A 87 -3.35 -5.86 20.46
N GLU A 88 -4.48 -5.79 21.14
CA GLU A 88 -4.59 -5.89 22.60
C GLU A 88 -4.45 -7.32 23.12
N ASP A 89 -4.76 -8.33 22.29
CA ASP A 89 -4.73 -9.75 22.69
C ASP A 89 -3.31 -10.34 22.68
N PHE A 90 -2.35 -9.69 22.04
CA PHE A 90 -0.97 -10.21 21.91
C PHE A 90 -0.13 -10.16 23.20
N ASN A 91 -0.59 -9.46 24.24
CA ASN A 91 0.18 -9.28 25.48
C ASN A 91 -0.02 -10.41 26.50
N THR A 92 -1.04 -11.24 26.33
CA THR A 92 -1.40 -12.31 27.28
C THR A 92 -1.44 -13.65 26.56
N SER A 93 -0.30 -14.36 26.52
CA SER A 93 -0.26 -15.78 26.14
C SER A 93 -1.03 -16.08 24.84
N LEU A 94 -0.74 -15.37 23.75
CA LEU A 94 -1.35 -15.69 22.47
C LEU A 94 -1.04 -17.16 22.16
N ALA A 95 -2.08 -17.99 22.10
CA ALA A 95 -1.91 -19.42 21.97
C ALA A 95 -1.10 -19.71 20.70
N ASP A 96 -0.13 -20.62 20.81
CA ASP A 96 0.74 -21.04 19.70
C ASP A 96 -0.03 -21.35 18.41
N ILE A 97 -1.28 -21.79 18.59
CA ILE A 97 -2.25 -22.12 17.55
C ILE A 97 -2.64 -20.87 16.74
N GLU A 98 -2.82 -19.71 17.36
CA GLU A 98 -3.17 -18.46 16.69
C GLU A 98 -1.98 -17.87 15.94
N VAL A 99 -0.79 -17.85 16.56
CA VAL A 99 0.45 -17.46 15.85
C VAL A 99 0.67 -18.38 14.66
N ALA A 100 0.46 -19.69 14.81
CA ALA A 100 0.58 -20.64 13.71
C ALA A 100 -0.48 -20.45 12.63
N ARG A 101 -1.71 -20.04 12.96
CA ARG A 101 -2.77 -19.69 11.99
C ARG A 101 -2.44 -18.42 11.22
N ILE A 102 -2.05 -17.35 11.91
CA ILE A 102 -1.64 -16.09 11.30
C ILE A 102 -0.41 -16.31 10.43
N GLN A 103 0.57 -17.06 10.92
CA GLN A 103 1.71 -17.51 10.15
C GLN A 103 1.29 -18.40 8.97
N ARG A 104 0.25 -19.23 9.07
CA ARG A 104 -0.25 -19.98 7.91
C ARG A 104 -0.92 -19.09 6.88
N THR A 105 -1.64 -18.07 7.31
CA THR A 105 -2.38 -17.14 6.43
C THR A 105 -1.43 -16.16 5.74
N ILE A 106 -0.44 -15.63 6.47
CA ILE A 106 0.56 -14.66 5.95
C ILE A 106 1.76 -15.39 5.33
N LEU A 107 2.27 -16.42 6.02
CA LEU A 107 3.49 -17.18 5.69
C LEU A 107 3.20 -18.61 5.19
N ARG A 108 2.04 -18.87 4.54
CA ARG A 108 1.86 -20.07 3.67
C ARG A 108 2.98 -20.23 2.63
N TYR A 109 3.83 -19.21 2.52
CA TYR A 109 5.18 -19.14 1.97
C TYR A 109 6.09 -20.39 2.11
N LYS A 110 5.98 -21.22 3.17
CA LYS A 110 7.15 -22.06 3.55
C LYS A 110 7.30 -23.47 2.94
N ARG A 111 6.36 -24.08 2.18
CA ARG A 111 6.64 -25.48 1.72
C ARG A 111 5.89 -26.12 0.54
N THR A 112 5.08 -25.41 -0.25
CA THR A 112 4.33 -26.03 -1.38
C THR A 112 4.36 -25.13 -2.64
N PRO A 113 4.14 -25.69 -3.86
CA PRO A 113 4.83 -25.33 -5.10
C PRO A 113 4.58 -23.88 -5.53
N ALA A 114 5.58 -23.29 -6.19
CA ALA A 114 5.71 -21.87 -6.53
C ALA A 114 4.41 -21.16 -6.94
N PHE A 115 3.50 -21.83 -7.64
CA PHE A 115 2.24 -21.26 -8.11
C PHE A 115 1.29 -20.76 -7.00
N GLN A 116 1.13 -21.51 -5.90
CA GLN A 116 0.25 -21.07 -4.78
C GLN A 116 0.77 -19.80 -4.12
N HIS A 117 2.09 -19.60 -4.13
CA HIS A 117 2.71 -18.41 -3.58
C HIS A 117 2.41 -17.17 -4.43
N TRP A 118 2.52 -17.30 -5.76
CA TRP A 118 2.20 -16.22 -6.69
C TRP A 118 0.72 -15.84 -6.63
N ILE A 119 -0.20 -16.81 -6.52
CA ILE A 119 -1.63 -16.53 -6.35
C ILE A 119 -1.89 -15.75 -5.08
N MET A 120 -1.25 -16.12 -3.97
CA MET A 120 -1.45 -15.41 -2.71
C MET A 120 -0.95 -13.97 -2.81
N LEU A 121 0.25 -13.74 -3.35
CA LEU A 121 0.76 -12.38 -3.59
C LEU A 121 -0.16 -11.60 -4.52
N PHE A 122 -0.68 -12.23 -5.56
CA PHE A 122 -1.63 -11.62 -6.47
C PHE A 122 -2.89 -11.17 -5.73
N ILE A 123 -3.49 -12.02 -4.90
CA ILE A 123 -4.68 -11.66 -4.10
C ILE A 123 -4.39 -10.48 -3.18
N TRP A 124 -3.23 -10.45 -2.53
CA TRP A 124 -2.85 -9.35 -1.62
C TRP A 124 -2.50 -8.04 -2.34
N GLN A 125 -2.12 -8.10 -3.62
CA GLN A 125 -1.78 -6.93 -4.44
C GLN A 125 -2.91 -6.52 -5.39
N PHE A 126 -3.91 -7.38 -5.58
CA PHE A 126 -5.00 -7.20 -6.53
C PHE A 126 -5.77 -5.89 -6.31
N PRO A 127 -6.11 -5.47 -5.08
CA PRO A 127 -6.82 -4.20 -4.87
C PRO A 127 -6.00 -2.99 -5.34
N SER A 128 -4.71 -2.94 -4.99
CA SER A 128 -3.80 -1.84 -5.37
C SER A 128 -3.56 -1.80 -6.88
N MET A 129 -3.34 -2.95 -7.50
CA MET A 129 -3.18 -3.06 -8.96
C MET A 129 -4.45 -2.62 -9.70
N THR A 130 -5.61 -3.08 -9.25
CA THR A 130 -6.90 -2.74 -9.88
C THR A 130 -7.21 -1.24 -9.74
N MET A 131 -6.86 -0.64 -8.60
CA MET A 131 -6.94 0.81 -8.40
C MET A 131 -6.02 1.56 -9.38
N ALA A 132 -4.78 1.12 -9.56
CA ALA A 132 -3.88 1.74 -10.54
C ALA A 132 -4.44 1.63 -11.97
N TYR A 133 -4.99 0.48 -12.36
CA TYR A 133 -5.64 0.31 -13.66
C TYR A 133 -6.86 1.21 -13.84
N SER A 134 -7.65 1.43 -12.79
CA SER A 134 -8.76 2.38 -12.80
C SER A 134 -8.29 3.80 -13.16
N TRP A 135 -7.20 4.25 -12.56
CA TRP A 135 -6.63 5.58 -12.84
C TRP A 135 -6.03 5.69 -14.23
N VAL A 136 -5.28 4.68 -14.66
CA VAL A 136 -4.69 4.67 -16.01
C VAL A 136 -5.79 4.68 -17.08
N THR A 137 -6.81 3.83 -16.93
CA THR A 137 -7.94 3.79 -17.87
C THR A 137 -8.76 5.09 -17.84
N PHE A 138 -8.91 5.74 -16.67
CA PHE A 138 -9.53 7.07 -16.56
C PHE A 138 -8.73 8.14 -17.32
N LEU A 139 -7.42 8.19 -17.12
CA LEU A 139 -6.53 9.13 -17.81
C LEU A 139 -6.54 8.89 -19.33
N LEU A 140 -6.58 7.63 -19.77
CA LEU A 140 -6.74 7.28 -21.18
C LEU A 140 -8.11 7.74 -21.71
N ALA A 141 -9.19 7.56 -20.95
CA ALA A 141 -10.52 8.03 -21.33
C ALA A 141 -10.54 9.55 -21.54
N LEU A 142 -9.95 10.30 -20.61
CA LEU A 142 -9.79 11.75 -20.71
C LEU A 142 -8.92 12.15 -21.88
N THR A 143 -7.80 11.47 -22.09
CA THR A 143 -6.89 11.75 -23.20
C THR A 143 -7.59 11.59 -24.55
N VAL A 144 -8.31 10.47 -24.74
CA VAL A 144 -9.09 10.23 -25.96
C VAL A 144 -10.18 11.29 -26.12
N HIS A 145 -10.89 11.64 -25.04
CA HIS A 145 -11.94 12.65 -25.09
C HIS A 145 -11.41 14.05 -25.47
N VAL A 146 -10.29 14.46 -24.88
CA VAL A 146 -9.67 15.77 -25.13
C VAL A 146 -8.99 15.81 -26.49
N CYS A 147 -8.47 14.70 -27.00
CA CYS A 147 -7.83 14.60 -28.30
C CYS A 147 -8.80 14.34 -29.47
N ASP A 148 -10.10 14.23 -29.20
CA ASP A 148 -11.15 14.08 -30.23
C ASP A 148 -11.01 15.04 -31.42
N PRO A 149 -10.73 16.36 -31.25
CA PRO A 149 -10.65 17.26 -32.41
C PRO A 149 -9.42 17.00 -33.30
N PHE A 150 -8.35 16.39 -32.77
CA PHE A 150 -7.22 15.95 -33.59
C PHE A 150 -7.56 14.72 -34.41
N ILE A 151 -8.31 13.79 -33.82
CA ILE A 151 -8.73 12.54 -34.48
C ILE A 151 -9.70 12.85 -35.63
N ARG A 152 -10.58 13.82 -35.44
CA ARG A 152 -11.57 14.26 -36.44
C ARG A 152 -11.02 15.26 -37.46
N HIS A 153 -9.73 15.62 -37.40
CA HIS A 153 -9.11 16.63 -38.26
C HIS A 153 -9.91 17.95 -38.34
N SER A 154 -10.44 18.41 -37.20
CA SER A 154 -11.26 19.62 -37.17
C SER A 154 -10.42 20.86 -37.44
N SER A 155 -11.03 21.88 -38.03
CA SER A 155 -10.39 23.19 -38.25
C SER A 155 -9.84 23.77 -36.95
N TRP A 156 -8.74 24.51 -37.03
CA TRP A 156 -8.06 25.10 -35.87
C TRP A 156 -9.03 25.92 -34.99
N SER A 157 -9.42 25.34 -33.86
CA SER A 157 -10.38 25.89 -32.91
C SER A 157 -9.77 25.94 -31.51
N ASP A 158 -10.42 26.64 -30.57
CA ASP A 158 -9.97 26.70 -29.17
C ASP A 158 -9.91 25.31 -28.52
N LYS A 159 -10.73 24.35 -28.99
CA LYS A 159 -10.65 22.94 -28.56
C LYS A 159 -9.27 22.33 -28.84
N ASN A 160 -8.64 22.67 -29.96
CA ASN A 160 -7.30 22.18 -30.30
C ASN A 160 -6.26 22.77 -29.35
N LYS A 161 -6.37 24.05 -29.02
CA LYS A 161 -5.47 24.72 -28.07
C LYS A 161 -5.56 24.07 -26.69
N THR A 162 -6.78 23.81 -26.19
CA THR A 162 -7.01 23.10 -24.92
C THR A 162 -6.38 21.70 -24.95
N ALA A 163 -6.52 20.98 -26.06
CA ALA A 163 -5.94 19.65 -26.20
C ALA A 163 -4.40 19.66 -26.18
N ILE A 164 -3.76 20.64 -26.82
CA ILE A 164 -2.29 20.81 -26.76
C ILE A 164 -1.85 21.07 -25.32
N VAL A 165 -2.50 22.00 -24.63
CA VAL A 165 -2.15 22.34 -23.23
C VAL A 165 -2.32 21.12 -22.32
N TYR A 166 -3.42 20.37 -22.47
CA TYR A 166 -3.64 19.12 -21.74
C TYR A 166 -2.52 18.10 -21.99
N LEU A 167 -2.12 17.87 -23.24
CA LEU A 167 -1.05 16.92 -23.58
C LEU A 167 0.32 17.35 -23.03
N VAL A 168 0.64 18.65 -23.07
CA VAL A 168 1.90 19.16 -22.50
C VAL A 168 1.95 18.96 -20.99
N VAL A 169 0.87 19.31 -20.28
CA VAL A 169 0.77 19.10 -18.82
C VAL A 169 0.79 17.62 -18.47
N GLY A 170 0.07 16.79 -19.24
CA GLY A 170 0.06 15.34 -19.07
C GLY A 170 1.43 14.71 -19.27
N LEU A 171 2.18 15.13 -20.29
CA LEU A 171 3.55 14.68 -20.55
C LEU A 171 4.51 15.10 -19.43
N LEU A 172 4.39 16.33 -18.92
CA LEU A 172 5.18 16.80 -17.79
C LEU A 172 4.89 15.97 -16.51
N GLY A 173 3.62 15.66 -16.26
CA GLY A 173 3.22 14.78 -15.16
C GLY A 173 3.79 13.37 -15.30
N LEU A 174 3.71 12.79 -16.51
CA LEU A 174 4.27 11.47 -16.81
C LEU A 174 5.80 11.43 -16.65
N ALA A 175 6.50 12.45 -17.15
CA ALA A 175 7.95 12.56 -17.00
C ALA A 175 8.35 12.66 -15.52
N THR A 176 7.62 13.45 -14.74
CA THR A 176 7.83 13.58 -13.29
C THR A 176 7.61 12.23 -12.59
N TYR A 177 6.55 11.49 -12.94
CA TYR A 177 6.28 10.16 -12.40
C TYR A 177 7.37 9.14 -12.76
N ILE A 178 7.84 9.12 -14.00
CA ILE A 178 8.94 8.22 -14.41
C ILE A 178 10.21 8.58 -13.65
N PHE A 179 10.51 9.86 -13.49
CA PHE A 179 11.68 10.32 -12.75
C PHE A 179 11.65 9.88 -11.28
N THR A 180 10.50 10.02 -10.60
CA THR A 180 10.37 9.56 -9.20
C THR A 180 10.45 8.04 -9.09
N ALA A 181 9.86 7.30 -10.03
CA ALA A 181 9.96 5.84 -10.06
C ALA A 181 11.40 5.35 -10.26
N VAL A 182 12.14 5.98 -11.18
CA VAL A 182 13.56 5.69 -11.41
C VAL A 182 14.39 6.04 -10.17
N PHE A 183 14.13 7.17 -9.52
CA PHE A 183 14.84 7.57 -8.30
C PHE A 183 14.65 6.55 -7.17
N VAL A 184 13.41 6.12 -6.92
CA VAL A 184 13.10 5.08 -5.93
C VAL A 184 13.84 3.78 -6.28
N TYR A 185 13.76 3.34 -7.54
CA TYR A 185 14.45 2.14 -7.99
C TYR A 185 15.98 2.21 -7.81
N MET A 186 16.60 3.34 -8.16
CA MET A 186 18.04 3.56 -7.97
C MET A 186 18.42 3.55 -6.49
N SER A 187 17.65 4.21 -5.63
CA SER A 187 17.89 4.23 -4.18
C SER A 187 17.83 2.86 -3.52
N GLU A 188 16.91 1.99 -3.96
CA GLU A 188 16.86 0.60 -3.50
C GLU A 188 18.09 -0.19 -3.96
N LYS A 189 18.53 0.02 -5.21
CA LYS A 189 19.72 -0.64 -5.77
C LYS A 189 21.00 -0.23 -5.06
N ASP A 190 21.16 1.05 -4.74
CA ASP A 190 22.31 1.56 -4.00
C ASP A 190 22.37 0.96 -2.58
N LEU A 191 21.20 0.78 -1.94
CA LEU A 191 21.11 0.12 -0.64
C LEU A 191 21.52 -1.36 -0.71
N GLU A 192 21.09 -2.09 -1.75
CA GLU A 192 21.50 -3.48 -1.98
C GLU A 192 23.03 -3.59 -2.17
N HIS A 193 23.63 -2.67 -2.92
CA HIS A 193 25.08 -2.61 -3.10
C HIS A 193 25.83 -2.31 -1.80
N TYR A 194 25.31 -1.41 -0.96
CA TYR A 194 25.92 -1.10 0.33
C TYR A 194 25.89 -2.28 1.32
N VAL A 195 24.78 -3.01 1.39
CA VAL A 195 24.64 -4.18 2.29
C VAL A 195 25.51 -5.35 1.82
N THR A 196 25.61 -5.57 0.51
CA THR A 196 26.45 -6.65 -0.03
C THR A 196 27.95 -6.33 0.09
N GLY A 197 28.36 -5.06 -0.07
CA GLY A 197 29.74 -4.63 0.15
C GLY A 197 30.21 -4.83 1.58
N THR A 198 29.42 -4.37 2.57
CA THR A 198 29.77 -4.49 4.01
C THR A 198 29.84 -5.93 4.52
N THR A 199 29.08 -6.85 3.91
CA THR A 199 29.15 -8.27 4.27
C THR A 199 30.49 -8.89 3.86
N LYS A 200 30.99 -8.55 2.67
CA LYS A 200 32.26 -9.08 2.13
C LYS A 200 33.48 -8.59 2.91
N GLU A 201 33.45 -7.36 3.42
CA GLU A 201 34.55 -6.77 4.20
C GLU A 201 34.72 -7.46 5.57
N ARG A 202 33.61 -7.77 6.28
CA ARG A 202 33.67 -8.50 7.56
C ARG A 202 34.25 -9.91 7.45
N ASP A 203 33.97 -10.60 6.34
CA ASP A 203 34.49 -11.96 6.13
C ASP A 203 36.02 -11.93 5.85
N LEU A 204 36.53 -10.86 5.24
CA LEU A 204 37.97 -10.70 4.95
C LEU A 204 38.78 -10.41 6.22
N ASP A 205 38.27 -9.55 7.10
CA ASP A 205 38.92 -9.22 8.38
C ASP A 205 38.91 -10.41 9.36
N THR A 206 37.84 -11.21 9.35
CA THR A 206 37.73 -12.43 10.17
C THR A 206 38.75 -13.49 9.72
N SER A 207 39.05 -13.55 8.41
CA SER A 207 40.00 -14.52 7.85
C SER A 207 41.46 -14.15 8.11
N THR A 208 41.76 -12.86 8.27
CA THR A 208 43.15 -12.36 8.42
C THR A 208 43.67 -12.46 9.87
N SER A 209 42.79 -12.57 10.88
CA SER A 209 43.24 -12.66 12.29
C SER A 209 43.59 -14.08 12.78
N ILE A 210 43.30 -15.13 12.00
CA ILE A 210 43.52 -16.53 12.42
C ILE A 210 44.95 -17.03 12.17
N HIS A 211 45.80 -16.29 11.43
CA HIS A 211 47.15 -16.75 11.06
C HIS A 211 48.33 -16.20 11.86
N ALA A 212 48.10 -15.52 12.99
CA ALA A 212 49.18 -15.11 13.91
C ALA A 212 49.22 -15.99 15.17
N SER A 213 49.67 -17.25 15.03
CA SER A 213 50.06 -18.10 16.16
C SER A 213 51.54 -18.47 16.02
N GLY A 214 52.37 -17.96 16.93
CA GLY A 214 53.79 -18.26 16.94
C GLY A 214 54.65 -17.57 18.00
N SER A 215 54.20 -17.39 19.25
CA SER A 215 55.06 -17.38 20.48
C SER A 215 54.30 -16.99 21.76
N PRO A 216 54.47 -17.69 22.90
CA PRO A 216 54.21 -17.17 24.26
C PRO A 216 55.47 -16.46 24.81
N PRO A 217 55.49 -15.78 25.98
CA PRO A 217 54.45 -15.43 26.95
C PRO A 217 54.46 -13.93 27.36
N THR A 218 53.66 -13.58 28.36
CA THR A 218 53.92 -12.60 29.48
C THR A 218 52.81 -11.56 29.64
N LEU A 219 52.09 -11.68 30.76
CA LEU A 219 51.13 -10.70 31.27
C LEU A 219 51.81 -9.34 31.49
N PRO A 220 51.07 -8.25 31.19
CA PRO A 220 50.86 -7.27 32.24
C PRO A 220 49.38 -6.92 32.40
N SER A 221 48.96 -6.99 33.66
CA SER A 221 47.91 -6.15 34.25
C SER A 221 48.06 -4.71 33.76
N ILE A 222 46.98 -4.08 33.30
CA ILE A 222 46.68 -2.66 33.52
C ILE A 222 45.21 -2.36 33.16
N VAL A 223 44.57 -1.73 34.15
CA VAL A 223 43.34 -0.93 34.15
C VAL A 223 43.15 -0.09 32.89
N SER A 224 41.96 -0.07 32.29
CA SER A 224 41.47 1.17 31.66
C SER A 224 39.97 1.16 31.41
N MET A 225 39.41 2.35 31.57
CA MET A 225 38.02 2.76 31.57
C MET A 225 37.36 2.56 30.19
N SER A 226 36.14 2.02 30.18
CA SER A 226 35.29 2.00 28.98
C SER A 226 34.40 3.25 28.96
N GLY A 227 34.85 4.26 28.23
CA GLY A 227 34.05 5.38 27.77
C GLY A 227 33.42 5.12 26.41
N SER A 228 32.25 5.73 26.23
CA SER A 228 31.67 6.24 24.97
C SER A 228 31.37 5.24 23.85
N SER A 229 30.15 4.69 23.90
CA SER A 229 29.46 4.08 22.77
C SER A 229 29.16 5.13 21.70
N LYS A 230 29.85 5.03 20.55
CA LYS A 230 29.52 5.78 19.33
C LYS A 230 28.12 5.38 18.88
N GLY A 231 27.23 6.38 18.82
CA GLY A 231 25.84 6.25 18.42
C GLY A 231 25.69 5.56 17.07
N SER A 232 25.13 4.36 17.10
CA SER A 232 24.42 3.78 15.97
C SER A 232 23.24 4.70 15.66
N VAL A 233 23.33 5.44 14.56
CA VAL A 233 22.19 6.21 14.03
C VAL A 233 21.12 5.19 13.65
N SER A 234 20.08 5.08 14.50
CA SER A 234 18.96 4.19 14.26
C SER A 234 18.17 4.67 13.06
N PHE A 235 18.03 3.78 12.08
CA PHE A 235 17.23 3.91 10.87
C PHE A 235 15.75 4.27 11.16
N ASP A 236 15.27 4.01 12.38
CA ASP A 236 13.91 4.40 12.82
C ASP A 236 13.68 5.92 12.84
N ARG A 237 14.75 6.74 12.92
CA ARG A 237 14.61 8.21 12.95
C ARG A 237 14.25 8.78 11.58
N PHE A 238 14.86 8.26 10.52
CA PHE A 238 14.56 8.70 9.15
C PHE A 238 13.15 8.31 8.67
N ARG A 239 12.57 7.23 9.23
CA ARG A 239 11.20 6.83 8.89
C ARG A 239 10.14 7.65 9.63
N LYS A 240 10.44 8.18 10.82
CA LYS A 240 9.53 9.04 11.59
C LYS A 240 9.44 10.46 11.03
N ASP A 241 10.51 10.96 10.43
CA ASP A 241 10.55 12.36 9.97
C ASP A 241 9.98 12.56 8.55
N GLY A 242 9.60 11.47 7.84
CA GLY A 242 9.10 11.50 6.46
C GLY A 242 7.58 11.35 6.29
N PHE A 243 6.84 11.08 7.36
CA PHE A 243 5.37 10.97 7.31
C PHE A 243 4.78 12.21 7.98
N VAL A 244 4.51 13.24 7.18
CA VAL A 244 3.58 14.30 7.59
C VAL A 244 2.19 13.65 7.64
N GLU A 245 1.85 13.16 8.82
CA GLU A 245 0.52 12.70 9.18
C GLU A 245 -0.43 13.89 8.97
N SER A 246 -1.17 13.84 7.86
CA SER A 246 -2.26 14.78 7.62
C SER A 246 -3.40 14.33 8.53
N ASP A 247 -3.52 14.98 9.69
CA ASP A 247 -4.67 14.89 10.59
C ASP A 247 -5.92 15.31 9.82
N LEU A 248 -6.58 14.33 9.21
CA LEU A 248 -7.92 14.44 8.64
C LEU A 248 -8.90 13.84 9.66
N GLU A 249 -8.97 14.49 10.82
CA GLU A 249 -9.97 14.20 11.85
C GLU A 249 -10.51 15.52 12.45
N HIS A 250 -11.34 16.26 11.69
CA HIS A 250 -12.40 17.14 12.24
C HIS A 250 -13.27 17.78 11.14
N GLN A 251 -14.36 17.12 10.74
CA GLN A 251 -15.62 17.74 10.25
C GLN A 251 -16.60 16.64 9.83
N GLY A 252 -17.79 16.48 10.42
CA GLY A 252 -18.42 17.24 11.47
C GLY A 252 -19.69 16.52 11.95
N ASP A 253 -19.92 16.61 13.25
CA ASP A 253 -21.25 16.60 13.83
C ASP A 253 -21.53 18.04 14.27
N THR A 254 -22.66 18.61 13.83
CA THR A 254 -23.62 19.45 14.57
C THR A 254 -24.36 20.36 13.59
N GLU A 255 -25.48 19.88 13.04
CA GLU A 255 -26.59 20.79 12.70
C GLU A 255 -27.86 20.28 13.36
N THR A 256 -28.11 20.84 14.54
CA THR A 256 -29.36 20.73 15.30
C THR A 256 -30.50 21.39 14.54
N VAL A 257 -31.25 20.62 13.75
CA VAL A 257 -32.57 21.04 13.27
C VAL A 257 -33.63 20.64 14.28
N ARG A 258 -34.16 21.65 14.94
CA ARG A 258 -35.28 21.61 15.89
C ARG A 258 -36.59 21.36 15.14
N THR A 259 -37.05 20.11 15.07
CA THR A 259 -38.44 19.80 14.69
C THR A 259 -39.24 19.33 15.89
N LYS A 260 -40.14 20.20 16.36
CA LYS A 260 -41.31 19.83 17.16
C LYS A 260 -42.22 18.93 16.31
N GLY A 261 -42.67 17.81 16.85
CA GLY A 261 -43.75 17.02 16.26
C GLY A 261 -43.83 15.63 16.88
N GLY A 262 -44.82 15.40 17.71
CA GLY A 262 -44.94 14.21 18.55
C GLY A 262 -45.58 12.98 17.90
N TYR A 263 -45.69 11.97 18.75
CA TYR A 263 -46.48 10.73 18.70
C TYR A 263 -46.02 9.58 17.79
N GLY A 264 -45.89 8.40 18.41
CA GLY A 264 -45.92 7.11 17.70
C GLY A 264 -45.00 6.05 18.28
N PHE A 265 -45.33 5.53 19.47
CA PHE A 265 -44.66 4.38 20.08
C PHE A 265 -45.08 3.10 19.33
N GLU A 266 -44.24 2.56 18.44
CA GLU A 266 -44.50 1.27 17.78
C GLU A 266 -43.38 0.25 18.09
N LYS A 267 -43.75 -0.76 18.88
CA LYS A 267 -42.90 -1.90 19.26
C LYS A 267 -42.65 -2.80 18.04
N ARG A 268 -41.47 -2.76 17.44
CA ARG A 268 -41.04 -3.79 16.48
C ARG A 268 -40.40 -5.00 17.18
N LYS A 269 -41.01 -6.15 16.91
CA LYS A 269 -40.69 -7.49 17.41
C LYS A 269 -39.33 -7.97 16.90
N LYS A 270 -38.57 -8.64 17.78
CA LYS A 270 -37.38 -9.44 17.47
C LYS A 270 -37.75 -10.60 16.52
N ALA A 271 -37.10 -10.68 15.37
CA ALA A 271 -37.12 -11.87 14.53
C ALA A 271 -36.06 -12.87 15.03
N ARG A 272 -36.49 -14.07 15.40
CA ARG A 272 -35.63 -15.25 15.62
C ARG A 272 -35.33 -15.85 14.25
N LEU A 273 -34.06 -15.97 13.89
CA LEU A 273 -33.62 -16.77 12.76
C LEU A 273 -33.52 -18.24 13.24
N ILE A 274 -34.32 -19.12 12.65
CA ILE A 274 -34.27 -20.57 12.87
C ILE A 274 -33.41 -21.15 11.74
N LEU A 275 -32.32 -21.81 12.10
CA LEU A 275 -31.55 -22.71 11.23
C LEU A 275 -32.37 -23.98 10.96
N PHE A 276 -32.41 -24.41 9.70
CA PHE A 276 -32.73 -25.79 9.32
C PHE A 276 -31.54 -26.40 8.59
N ASN A 277 -31.36 -27.70 8.87
CA ASN A 277 -30.36 -28.66 8.38
C ASN A 277 -29.89 -28.47 6.94
#